data_AF-A0A3B9UG30-F1
#
_entry.id   AF-A0A3B9UG30-F1
#
_cell.length_a   1.000
_cell.length_b   1.000
_cell.length_c   1.000
_cell.angle_alpha   90.00
_cell.angle_beta   90.00
_cell.angle_gamma   90.00
#
_symmetry.space_group_name_H-M   'P 1'
#
loop_
_entity.id
_entity.type
_entity.pdbx_description
1 polymer ?
#
loop_
_entity_poly.entity_id
_entity_poly.type
_entity_poly.pdbx_seq_one_letter_code
_entity_poly.pdbx_strand_id
1 'polypeptide(L)'
;GRSNIVGSPMSILLSRNTKMGNATVTLAHSRTPNLAEVCRSADILVAAIGKAKFITADMVKPGSIILDVGINRVDGKLIGDVDFDAVEPIVSAITPVPGGVGLMTRVGLLMNTLNAGS
;
A
#
# COMPACT_ATOMS: atom_id res chain seq x y z
N GLY A 1 -4.95 2.84 5.19
CA GLY A 1 -5.64 1.91 6.11
C GLY A 1 -4.85 1.75 7.39
N ARG A 2 -5.49 1.40 8.51
CA ARG A 2 -4.85 1.36 9.85
C ARG A 2 -4.97 0.01 10.58
N SER A 3 -4.95 -1.09 9.83
CA SER A 3 -4.98 -2.42 10.41
C SER A 3 -3.73 -2.67 11.25
N ASN A 4 -3.85 -3.51 12.28
CA ASN A 4 -2.74 -3.89 13.15
C ASN A 4 -1.66 -4.72 12.42
N ILE A 5 -2.00 -5.32 11.30
CA ILE A 5 -1.13 -6.24 10.55
C ILE A 5 -0.45 -5.59 9.33
N VAL A 6 -0.91 -4.43 8.86
CA VAL A 6 -0.34 -3.75 7.69
C VAL A 6 -0.18 -2.25 7.95
N GLY A 7 -1.29 -1.52 8.06
CA GLY A 7 -1.27 -0.07 8.04
C GLY A 7 -0.50 0.58 9.19
N SER A 8 -0.82 0.20 10.42
CA SER A 8 -0.17 0.71 11.62
C SER A 8 1.33 0.37 11.68
N PRO A 9 1.77 -0.90 11.53
CA PRO A 9 3.19 -1.21 11.56
C PRO A 9 3.97 -0.56 10.40
N MET A 10 3.41 -0.50 9.19
CA MET A 10 4.05 0.17 8.06
C MET A 10 4.29 1.65 8.33
N SER A 11 3.33 2.33 8.97
CA SER A 11 3.48 3.75 9.29
C SER A 11 4.66 4.04 10.20
N ILE A 12 4.91 3.14 11.17
CA ILE A 12 6.05 3.23 12.09
C ILE A 12 7.35 2.90 11.34
N LEU A 13 7.37 1.85 10.53
CA LEU A 13 8.57 1.45 9.78
C LEU A 13 9.07 2.55 8.84
N LEU A 14 8.15 3.17 8.09
CA LEU A 14 8.48 4.24 7.14
C LEU A 14 8.94 5.52 7.85
N SER A 15 8.40 5.83 9.03
CA SER A 15 8.75 7.05 9.78
C SER A 15 10.01 6.91 10.65
N ARG A 16 10.48 5.68 10.93
CA ARG A 16 11.68 5.45 11.76
C ARG A 16 12.91 6.11 11.14
N ASN A 17 13.78 6.63 12.01
CA ASN A 17 15.08 7.15 11.61
C ASN A 17 16.06 6.04 11.20
N THR A 18 15.92 5.58 9.97
CA THR A 18 16.75 4.53 9.36
C THR A 18 16.99 4.87 7.88
N LYS A 19 17.98 4.21 7.26
CA LYS A 19 18.31 4.40 5.84
C LYS A 19 17.12 4.09 4.89
N MET A 20 16.25 3.15 5.27
CA MET A 20 15.06 2.75 4.50
C MET A 20 13.76 3.43 5.00
N GLY A 21 13.86 4.31 5.99
CA GLY A 21 12.75 5.05 6.59
C GLY A 21 12.91 6.55 6.39
N ASN A 22 12.71 7.34 7.45
CA ASN A 22 12.74 8.82 7.45
C ASN A 22 11.68 9.48 6.54
N ALA A 23 10.60 8.77 6.21
CA ALA A 23 9.49 9.36 5.47
C ALA A 23 8.57 10.19 6.38
N THR A 24 8.00 11.27 5.85
CA THR A 24 6.80 11.88 6.43
C THR A 24 5.61 10.97 6.15
N VAL A 25 4.94 10.50 7.20
CA VAL A 25 3.89 9.49 7.08
C VAL A 25 2.54 10.06 7.51
N THR A 26 1.55 9.92 6.64
CA THR A 26 0.14 10.18 6.95
C THR A 26 -0.65 8.87 6.98
N LEU A 27 -1.19 8.50 8.14
CA LEU A 27 -2.02 7.31 8.28
C LEU A 27 -3.52 7.65 8.09
N ALA A 28 -4.06 7.32 6.92
CA ALA A 28 -5.47 7.54 6.59
C ALA A 28 -6.37 6.29 6.79
N HIS A 29 -7.66 6.52 7.06
CA HIS A 29 -8.67 5.49 7.31
C HIS A 29 -10.07 5.93 6.88
N SER A 30 -11.07 5.07 7.08
CA SER A 30 -12.47 5.27 6.65
C SER A 30 -13.19 6.50 7.25
N ARG A 31 -12.57 7.20 8.20
CA ARG A 31 -13.11 8.43 8.82
C ARG A 31 -12.22 9.65 8.56
N THR A 32 -11.20 9.50 7.71
CA THR A 32 -10.36 10.61 7.28
C THR A 32 -11.18 11.47 6.32
N PRO A 33 -11.43 12.76 6.65
CA PRO A 33 -12.07 13.67 5.72
C PRO A 33 -11.17 13.91 4.51
N ASN A 34 -11.76 14.19 3.35
CA ASN A 34 -11.04 14.49 2.10
C ASN A 34 -9.98 13.43 1.74
N LEU A 35 -10.28 12.15 1.93
CA LEU A 35 -9.35 11.05 1.71
C LEU A 35 -8.64 11.11 0.35
N ALA A 36 -9.36 11.45 -0.73
CA ALA A 36 -8.80 11.60 -2.07
C ALA A 36 -7.71 12.68 -2.15
N GLU A 37 -7.87 13.79 -1.44
CA GLU A 37 -6.88 14.88 -1.39
C GLU A 37 -5.63 14.43 -0.62
N VAL A 38 -5.82 13.75 0.52
CA VAL A 38 -4.71 13.18 1.29
C VAL A 38 -3.93 12.19 0.43
N CYS A 39 -4.61 11.31 -0.31
CA CYS A 39 -3.96 10.37 -1.22
C CYS A 39 -3.19 11.10 -2.35
N ARG A 40 -3.74 12.18 -2.92
CA ARG A 40 -3.09 13.00 -3.96
C ARG A 40 -1.86 13.76 -3.49
N SER A 41 -1.65 13.95 -2.18
CA SER A 41 -0.43 14.55 -1.66
C SER A 41 0.75 13.58 -1.56
N ALA A 42 0.51 12.27 -1.63
CA ALA A 42 1.52 11.26 -1.34
C ALA A 42 2.47 11.01 -2.52
N ASP A 43 3.78 11.06 -2.26
CA ASP A 43 4.80 10.58 -3.21
C ASP A 43 4.82 9.05 -3.28
N ILE A 44 4.53 8.39 -2.15
CA ILE A 44 4.34 6.94 -2.04
C ILE A 44 3.00 6.68 -1.36
N LEU A 45 2.09 6.00 -2.05
CA LEU A 45 0.78 5.62 -1.52
C LEU A 45 0.73 4.11 -1.23
N VAL A 46 0.55 3.75 0.04
CA VAL A 46 0.35 2.36 0.47
C VAL A 46 -1.15 2.08 0.63
N ALA A 47 -1.73 1.33 -0.31
CA ALA A 47 -3.14 0.94 -0.29
C ALA A 47 -3.30 -0.37 0.53
N ALA A 48 -4.01 -0.27 1.65
CA ALA A 48 -4.30 -1.37 2.57
C ALA A 48 -5.68 -1.17 3.21
N ILE A 49 -6.70 -1.22 2.36
CA ILE A 49 -8.11 -0.89 2.62
C ILE A 49 -8.95 -2.17 2.70
N GLY A 50 -8.63 -3.20 1.91
CA GLY A 50 -9.44 -4.42 1.81
C GLY A 50 -10.76 -4.17 1.08
N LYS A 51 -10.71 -3.36 0.01
CA LYS A 51 -11.85 -3.09 -0.88
C LYS A 51 -11.35 -3.00 -2.31
N ALA A 52 -11.85 -3.89 -3.17
CA ALA A 52 -11.43 -3.94 -4.57
C ALA A 52 -11.61 -2.60 -5.27
N LYS A 53 -10.58 -2.15 -6.00
CA LYS A 53 -10.60 -0.94 -6.85
C LYS A 53 -11.07 0.34 -6.15
N PHE A 54 -10.84 0.46 -4.85
CA PHE A 54 -11.25 1.62 -4.07
C PHE A 54 -10.43 2.88 -4.40
N ILE A 55 -9.12 2.73 -4.63
CA ILE A 55 -8.25 3.84 -5.04
C ILE A 55 -8.34 4.00 -6.55
N THR A 56 -8.87 5.13 -6.99
CA THR A 56 -9.08 5.49 -8.39
C THR A 56 -8.03 6.50 -8.89
N ALA A 57 -7.99 6.73 -10.20
CA ALA A 57 -7.05 7.64 -10.87
C ALA A 57 -7.07 9.08 -10.32
N ASP A 58 -8.22 9.60 -9.91
CA ASP A 58 -8.38 10.95 -9.35
C ASP A 58 -7.88 11.07 -7.90
N MET A 59 -7.58 9.95 -7.24
CA MET A 59 -7.05 9.90 -5.88
C MET A 59 -5.52 9.83 -5.83
N VAL A 60 -4.84 9.66 -6.97
CA VAL A 60 -3.37 9.48 -7.00
C VAL A 60 -2.65 10.72 -7.54
N LYS A 61 -1.43 10.93 -7.04
CA LYS A 61 -0.53 11.96 -7.56
C LYS A 61 0.14 11.45 -8.85
N PRO A 62 0.14 12.22 -9.95
CA PRO A 62 0.93 11.87 -11.13
C PRO A 62 2.41 11.67 -10.79
N GLY A 63 3.00 10.57 -11.26
CA GLY A 63 4.38 10.19 -10.98
C GLY A 63 4.64 9.58 -9.59
N SER A 64 3.63 9.43 -8.72
CA SER A 64 3.80 8.74 -7.43
C SER A 64 4.10 7.25 -7.59
N ILE A 65 4.53 6.60 -6.50
CA ILE A 65 4.69 5.15 -6.40
C ILE A 65 3.53 4.56 -5.60
N ILE A 66 2.90 3.51 -6.11
CA ILE A 66 1.76 2.85 -5.48
C ILE A 66 2.14 1.45 -5.01
N LEU A 67 1.96 1.19 -3.71
CA LEU A 67 2.09 -0.13 -3.11
C LEU A 67 0.70 -0.67 -2.77
N ASP A 68 0.17 -1.55 -3.61
CA ASP A 68 -1.15 -2.18 -3.44
C ASP A 68 -1.02 -3.48 -2.64
N VAL A 69 -1.32 -3.37 -1.33
CA VAL A 69 -1.31 -4.49 -0.37
C VAL A 69 -2.68 -5.16 -0.30
N GLY A 70 -3.69 -4.64 -1.00
CA GLY A 70 -5.04 -5.16 -1.03
C GLY A 70 -5.10 -6.55 -1.63
N ILE A 71 -5.83 -7.45 -0.98
CA ILE A 71 -6.15 -8.77 -1.54
C ILE A 71 -7.65 -8.96 -1.40
N ASN A 72 -8.37 -8.71 -2.48
CA ASN A 72 -9.81 -8.86 -2.56
C ASN A 72 -10.14 -10.00 -3.52
N ARG A 73 -11.18 -10.79 -3.21
CA ARG A 73 -11.66 -11.86 -4.09
C ARG A 73 -12.97 -11.42 -4.75
N VAL A 74 -12.94 -11.25 -6.06
CA VAL A 74 -14.10 -10.86 -6.88
C VAL A 74 -14.18 -11.86 -8.03
N ASP A 75 -15.32 -12.55 -8.17
CA ASP A 75 -15.55 -13.55 -9.22
C ASP A 75 -14.42 -14.59 -9.35
N GLY A 76 -13.90 -15.04 -8.21
CA GLY A 76 -12.80 -16.02 -8.14
C GLY A 76 -11.41 -15.47 -8.46
N LYS A 77 -11.29 -14.19 -8.86
CA LYS A 77 -10.01 -13.53 -9.15
C LYS A 77 -9.53 -12.71 -7.95
N LEU A 78 -8.21 -12.59 -7.82
CA LEU A 78 -7.59 -11.70 -6.85
C LEU A 78 -7.44 -10.32 -7.46
N ILE A 79 -7.97 -9.30 -6.79
CA ILE A 79 -7.94 -7.90 -7.21
C ILE A 79 -7.43 -7.06 -6.05
N GLY A 80 -6.57 -6.09 -6.37
CA GLY A 80 -6.01 -5.16 -5.41
C GLY A 80 -7.01 -4.11 -4.91
N ASP A 81 -6.55 -3.24 -4.01
CA ASP A 81 -7.33 -2.10 -3.54
C ASP A 81 -7.33 -0.93 -4.54
N VAL A 82 -6.46 -0.98 -5.55
CA VAL A 82 -6.27 0.06 -6.56
C VAL A 82 -6.89 -0.37 -7.89
N ASP A 83 -7.53 0.56 -8.60
CA ASP A 83 -7.95 0.32 -9.98
C ASP A 83 -6.73 0.38 -10.92
N PHE A 84 -6.03 -0.75 -11.00
CA PHE A 84 -4.72 -0.86 -11.64
C PHE A 84 -4.69 -0.28 -13.06
N ASP A 85 -5.65 -0.66 -13.91
CA ASP A 85 -5.69 -0.25 -15.32
C ASP A 85 -5.84 1.27 -15.49
N ALA A 86 -6.55 1.92 -14.58
CA ALA A 86 -6.76 3.37 -14.61
C ALA A 86 -5.57 4.15 -14.01
N VAL A 87 -4.84 3.53 -13.07
CA VAL A 87 -3.78 4.19 -12.29
C VAL A 87 -2.39 3.98 -12.90
N GLU A 88 -2.11 2.81 -13.48
CA GLU A 88 -0.81 2.44 -14.06
C GLU A 88 -0.26 3.51 -15.02
N PRO A 89 -1.04 4.10 -15.95
CA PRO A 89 -0.52 5.10 -16.90
C PRO A 89 -0.12 6.45 -16.25
N ILE A 90 -0.54 6.70 -15.01
CA ILE A 90 -0.41 8.00 -14.33
C ILE A 90 0.78 8.01 -13.36
N VAL A 91 1.15 6.85 -12.84
CA VAL A 91 2.10 6.68 -11.74
C VAL A 91 3.47 6.21 -12.26
N SER A 92 4.53 6.42 -11.49
CA SER A 92 5.87 5.98 -11.89
C SER A 92 6.08 4.47 -11.70
N ALA A 93 5.40 3.89 -10.70
CA ALA A 93 5.36 2.45 -10.46
C ALA A 93 4.12 2.07 -9.66
N ILE A 94 3.59 0.87 -9.92
CA ILE A 94 2.51 0.27 -9.15
C ILE A 94 2.74 -1.23 -9.00
N THR A 95 2.50 -1.79 -7.82
CA THR A 95 2.60 -3.23 -7.61
C THR A 95 1.35 -3.96 -8.15
N PRO A 96 1.48 -5.00 -8.99
CA PRO A 96 0.34 -5.74 -9.50
C PRO A 96 -0.29 -6.62 -8.41
N VAL A 97 -1.59 -6.89 -8.52
CA VAL A 97 -2.30 -7.88 -7.69
C VAL A 97 -3.06 -8.83 -8.63
N PRO A 98 -2.78 -10.14 -8.60
CA PRO A 98 -1.76 -10.83 -7.79
C PRO A 98 -0.33 -10.62 -8.31
N GLY A 99 0.68 -10.91 -7.48
CA GLY A 99 2.09 -10.98 -7.89
C GLY A 99 3.02 -9.86 -7.42
N GLY A 100 2.49 -8.80 -6.79
CA GLY A 100 3.29 -7.74 -6.18
C GLY A 100 3.59 -8.01 -4.70
N VAL A 101 2.77 -7.46 -3.81
CA VAL A 101 3.05 -7.45 -2.36
C VAL A 101 2.87 -8.83 -1.69
N GLY A 102 2.04 -9.71 -2.27
CA GLY A 102 1.83 -11.07 -1.77
C GLY A 102 3.07 -11.97 -1.80
N LEU A 103 4.07 -11.68 -2.64
CA LEU A 103 5.39 -12.33 -2.60
C LEU A 103 6.23 -11.80 -1.44
N MET A 104 6.16 -10.50 -1.17
CA MET A 104 6.88 -9.86 -0.06
C MET A 104 6.39 -10.31 1.32
N THR A 105 5.10 -10.64 1.49
CA THR A 105 4.60 -11.18 2.78
C THR A 105 5.24 -12.53 3.15
N ARG A 106 5.52 -13.39 2.17
CA ARG A 106 6.26 -14.65 2.40
C ARG A 106 7.75 -14.38 2.69
N VAL A 107 8.35 -13.40 2.03
CA VAL A 107 9.73 -12.97 2.26
C VAL A 107 9.90 -12.32 3.64
N GLY A 108 8.93 -11.50 4.08
CA GLY A 108 8.92 -10.87 5.41
C GLY A 108 8.77 -11.88 6.54
N LEU A 109 7.98 -12.94 6.35
CA LEU A 109 7.93 -14.06 7.30
C LEU A 109 9.27 -14.82 7.36
N LEU A 110 9.88 -15.13 6.21
CA LEU A 110 11.20 -15.75 6.13
C LEU A 110 12.28 -14.91 6.82
N MET A 111 12.28 -13.58 6.62
CA MET A 111 13.21 -12.65 7.26
C MET A 111 12.99 -12.56 8.78
N ASN A 112 11.74 -12.57 9.25
CA ASN A 112 11.44 -12.60 10.68
C ASN A 112 11.86 -13.93 11.33
N THR A 113 11.69 -15.08 10.64
CA THR A 113 12.18 -16.38 11.13
C THR A 113 13.70 -16.46 11.15
N LEU A 114 14.38 -15.89 10.15
CA LEU A 114 15.85 -15.78 10.12
C LEU A 114 16.38 -14.89 11.25
N ASN A 115 15.73 -13.75 11.54
CA ASN A 115 16.13 -12.84 12.62
C ASN A 115 15.77 -13.35 14.03
N ALA A 116 14.80 -14.26 14.16
CA ALA A 116 14.41 -14.85 15.45
C ALA A 116 15.24 -16.08 15.83
N GLY A 117 15.98 -16.66 14.87
CA GLY A 117 16.88 -17.80 15.07
C GLY A 117 18.35 -17.40 15.28
N SER A 118 18.66 -16.11 15.28
CA SER A 118 19.99 -15.52 15.50
C SER A 118 20.07 -14.77 16.83
#